data_AF-B6UR31-F1
#
_entry.id   AF-B6UR31-F1
#
_cell.length_a   1.000
_cell.length_b   1.000
_cell.length_c   1.000
_cell.angle_alpha   90.00
_cell.angle_beta   90.00
_cell.angle_gamma   90.00
#
_symmetry.space_group_name_H-M   'P 1'
#
loop_
_entity.id
_entity.type
_entity.pdbx_description
1 polymer ?
#
loop_
_entity_poly.entity_id
_entity_poly.type
_entity_poly.pdbx_seq_one_letter_code
_entity_poly.pdbx_strand_id
1 'polypeptide(L)'
;LRKGATGKPLTPDLTKKLGFEYLRDFITYGSPGGMPNWGTSGELKSEEVELMARYLLNQPAQPPEFGMKEMKESWKVLVPVAERPTKKMNKLDIDNLFSVTLRDAGEVALIDGTTKKIEYILKTGYAVHISRMSASGRYLYTVGRDSKINLVDLWMDPPQTVAELKIGTEARSVETS
;
A
#
# COMPACT_ATOMS: atom_id res chain seq x y z
N LEU A 1 -1.11 -20.24 0.68
CA LEU A 1 -1.38 -19.26 1.76
C LEU A 1 -1.12 -19.86 3.15
N ARG A 2 -1.01 -19.03 4.20
CA ARG A 2 -0.81 -19.44 5.61
C ARG A 2 0.45 -20.27 5.91
N LYS A 3 1.52 -20.08 5.12
CA LYS A 3 2.78 -20.82 5.24
C LYS A 3 3.74 -20.30 6.33
N GLY A 4 3.34 -19.28 7.07
CA GLY A 4 4.21 -18.60 8.03
C GLY A 4 5.11 -17.55 7.38
N ALA A 5 5.60 -16.64 8.21
CA ALA A 5 6.58 -15.60 7.88
C ALA A 5 7.46 -15.43 9.11
N THR A 6 7.15 -14.46 9.99
CA THR A 6 7.71 -14.44 11.35
C THR A 6 7.01 -15.46 12.27
N GLY A 7 5.69 -15.61 12.14
CA GLY A 7 4.90 -16.61 12.87
C GLY A 7 4.90 -17.98 12.21
N LYS A 8 4.56 -19.02 12.99
CA LYS A 8 4.45 -20.41 12.53
C LYS A 8 3.38 -20.57 11.44
N PRO A 9 3.51 -21.57 10.55
CA PRO A 9 2.48 -21.89 9.56
C PRO A 9 1.16 -22.30 10.23
N LEU A 10 0.04 -21.94 9.58
CA LEU A 10 -1.33 -22.27 9.97
C LEU A 10 -2.06 -22.97 8.81
N THR A 11 -1.38 -23.91 8.16
CA THR A 11 -1.94 -24.71 7.07
C THR A 11 -2.87 -25.80 7.60
N PRO A 12 -3.91 -26.22 6.84
CA PRO A 12 -4.91 -27.18 7.32
C PRO A 12 -4.36 -28.53 7.79
N ASP A 13 -3.26 -29.01 7.23
CA ASP A 13 -2.59 -30.26 7.66
C ASP A 13 -2.02 -30.17 9.09
N LEU A 14 -1.69 -28.96 9.56
CA LEU A 14 -1.26 -28.69 10.93
C LEU A 14 -2.46 -28.37 11.82
N THR A 15 -3.30 -27.43 11.40
CA THR A 15 -4.41 -26.93 12.23
C THR A 15 -5.47 -28.01 12.49
N LYS A 16 -5.71 -28.93 11.53
CA LYS A 16 -6.64 -30.06 11.75
C LYS A 16 -6.11 -31.09 12.75
N LYS A 17 -4.80 -31.26 12.89
CA LYS A 17 -4.21 -32.14 13.92
C LYS A 17 -4.35 -31.55 15.32
N LEU A 18 -4.27 -30.23 15.43
CA LEU A 18 -4.50 -29.50 16.68
C LEU A 18 -5.97 -29.54 17.10
N GLY A 19 -6.89 -29.41 16.13
CA GLY A 19 -8.32 -29.46 16.38
C GLY A 19 -8.92 -28.11 16.79
N PHE A 20 -10.24 -28.01 16.68
CA PHE A 20 -10.97 -26.75 16.90
C PHE A 20 -10.80 -26.19 18.31
N GLU A 21 -10.94 -27.02 19.34
CA GLU A 21 -10.87 -26.59 20.75
C GLU A 21 -9.50 -26.00 21.09
N TYR A 22 -8.42 -26.68 20.67
CA TYR A 22 -7.07 -26.15 20.83
C TYR A 22 -6.92 -24.78 20.16
N LEU A 23 -7.38 -24.63 18.92
CA LEU A 23 -7.25 -23.36 18.19
C LEU A 23 -8.08 -22.26 18.84
N ARG A 24 -9.31 -22.55 19.26
CA ARG A 24 -10.17 -21.62 19.99
C ARG A 24 -9.47 -21.12 21.26
N ASP A 25 -8.99 -22.04 22.09
CA ASP A 25 -8.38 -21.70 23.37
C ASP A 25 -7.06 -20.95 23.17
N PHE A 26 -6.25 -21.36 22.19
CA PHE A 26 -5.00 -20.68 21.85
C PHE A 26 -5.25 -19.25 21.35
N ILE A 27 -6.30 -19.01 20.55
CA ILE A 27 -6.68 -17.66 20.12
C ILE A 27 -7.23 -16.82 21.29
N THR A 28 -7.99 -17.44 22.21
CA THR A 28 -8.54 -16.76 23.40
C THR A 28 -7.44 -16.26 24.34
N TYR A 29 -6.46 -17.12 24.64
CA TYR A 29 -5.46 -16.89 25.69
C TYR A 29 -4.08 -16.47 25.17
N GLY A 30 -3.81 -16.64 23.88
CA GLY A 30 -2.50 -16.35 23.31
C GLY A 30 -1.42 -17.31 23.80
N SER A 31 -0.15 -16.88 23.70
CA SER A 31 0.97 -17.64 24.26
C SER A 31 2.09 -16.72 24.77
N PRO A 32 2.89 -17.16 25.76
CA PRO A 32 4.04 -16.40 26.25
C PRO A 32 5.09 -16.09 25.16
N GLY A 33 5.11 -16.85 24.06
CA GLY A 33 6.06 -16.70 22.95
C GLY A 33 5.71 -15.60 21.94
N GLY A 34 4.83 -14.66 22.30
CA GLY A 34 4.51 -13.48 21.49
C GLY A 34 3.23 -13.58 20.66
N MET A 35 2.40 -14.63 20.83
CA MET A 35 1.06 -14.61 20.27
C MET A 35 0.11 -13.81 21.21
N PRO A 36 -0.57 -12.77 20.72
CA PRO A 36 -1.53 -12.01 21.52
C PRO A 36 -2.72 -12.84 22.00
N ASN A 37 -3.32 -12.41 23.10
CA ASN A 37 -4.46 -13.03 23.76
C ASN A 37 -5.79 -12.39 23.33
N TRP A 38 -6.23 -12.64 22.10
CA TRP A 38 -7.33 -11.91 21.44
C TRP A 38 -8.69 -11.97 22.15
N GLY A 39 -9.04 -13.12 22.75
CA GLY A 39 -10.31 -13.26 23.45
C GLY A 39 -10.29 -12.60 24.83
N THR A 40 -9.26 -12.90 25.63
CA THR A 40 -9.14 -12.33 26.99
C THR A 40 -8.76 -10.85 27.01
N SER A 41 -8.17 -10.31 25.94
CA SER A 41 -7.97 -8.86 25.79
C SER A 41 -9.26 -8.11 25.46
N GLY A 42 -10.32 -8.81 25.04
CA GLY A 42 -11.59 -8.21 24.60
C GLY A 42 -11.57 -7.68 23.17
N GLU A 43 -10.49 -7.90 22.41
CA GLU A 43 -10.37 -7.46 21.02
C GLU A 43 -11.22 -8.30 20.06
N LEU A 44 -11.39 -9.60 20.35
CA LEU A 44 -12.33 -10.48 19.67
C LEU A 44 -13.40 -10.99 20.63
N LYS A 45 -14.65 -10.96 20.18
CA LYS A 45 -15.77 -11.63 20.85
C LYS A 45 -15.64 -13.14 20.73
N SER A 46 -16.33 -13.88 21.61
CA SER A 46 -16.28 -15.35 21.62
C SER A 46 -16.66 -15.95 20.25
N GLU A 47 -17.67 -15.38 19.59
CA GLU A 47 -18.15 -15.84 18.29
C GLU A 47 -17.11 -15.59 17.18
N GLU A 48 -16.34 -14.51 17.28
CA GLU A 48 -15.26 -14.18 16.35
C GLU A 48 -14.07 -15.10 16.55
N VAL A 49 -13.73 -15.43 17.80
CA VAL A 49 -12.71 -16.45 18.12
C VAL A 49 -13.08 -17.80 17.50
N GLU A 50 -14.32 -18.25 17.68
CA GLU A 50 -14.79 -19.49 17.06
C GLU A 50 -14.77 -19.43 15.54
N LEU A 51 -15.18 -18.30 14.95
CA LEU A 51 -15.13 -18.09 13.50
C LEU A 51 -13.70 -18.23 12.98
N MET A 52 -12.72 -17.62 13.65
CA MET A 52 -11.31 -17.71 13.26
C MET A 52 -10.77 -19.13 13.42
N ALA A 53 -11.11 -19.82 14.51
CA ALA A 53 -10.73 -21.22 14.70
C ALA A 53 -11.30 -22.12 13.56
N ARG A 54 -12.56 -21.93 13.16
CA ARG A 54 -13.15 -22.65 12.00
C ARG A 54 -12.49 -22.25 10.68
N TYR A 55 -12.23 -20.97 10.47
CA TYR A 55 -11.58 -20.45 9.27
C TYR A 55 -10.19 -21.08 9.03
N LEU A 56 -9.43 -21.30 10.10
CA LEU A 56 -8.10 -21.93 10.05
C LEU A 56 -8.14 -23.43 9.68
N LEU A 57 -9.29 -24.09 9.84
CA LEU A 57 -9.47 -25.50 9.45
C LEU A 57 -9.84 -25.67 7.95
N ASN A 58 -10.26 -24.59 7.29
CA ASN A 58 -10.61 -24.58 5.88
C ASN A 58 -9.39 -24.44 4.97
N GLN A 59 -9.44 -25.07 3.79
CA GLN A 59 -8.44 -24.84 2.74
C GLN A 59 -8.52 -23.40 2.25
N PRO A 60 -7.43 -22.61 2.34
CA PRO A 60 -7.46 -21.22 1.90
C PRO A 60 -7.49 -21.14 0.37
N ALA A 61 -8.47 -20.43 -0.18
CA ALA A 61 -8.52 -20.14 -1.61
C ALA A 61 -7.37 -19.22 -2.00
N GLN A 62 -6.71 -19.51 -3.13
CA GLN A 62 -5.65 -18.65 -3.65
C GLN A 62 -6.26 -17.30 -4.08
N PRO A 63 -5.66 -16.14 -3.72
CA PRO A 63 -6.14 -14.86 -4.21
C PRO A 63 -5.94 -14.77 -5.73
N PRO A 64 -6.72 -13.96 -6.45
CA PRO A 64 -6.47 -13.73 -7.87
C PRO A 64 -5.05 -13.20 -8.09
N GLU A 65 -4.37 -13.76 -9.09
CA GLU A 65 -3.11 -13.21 -9.57
C GLU A 65 -3.37 -11.90 -10.32
N PHE A 66 -2.37 -11.00 -10.32
CA PHE A 66 -2.44 -9.71 -11.01
C PHE A 66 -1.31 -9.63 -12.04
N GLY A 67 -1.59 -10.08 -13.26
CA GLY A 67 -0.62 -10.24 -14.32
C GLY A 67 -0.53 -9.04 -15.26
N MET A 68 0.22 -9.23 -16.34
CA MET A 68 0.41 -8.20 -17.38
C MET A 68 -0.90 -7.73 -17.99
N LYS A 69 -1.90 -8.61 -18.12
CA LYS A 69 -3.21 -8.26 -18.65
C LYS A 69 -3.88 -7.21 -17.76
N GLU A 70 -4.00 -7.50 -16.47
CA GLU A 70 -4.64 -6.63 -15.48
C GLU A 70 -3.84 -5.32 -15.31
N MET A 71 -2.50 -5.39 -15.35
CA MET A 71 -1.65 -4.20 -15.37
C MET A 71 -1.96 -3.30 -16.56
N LYS A 72 -2.00 -3.84 -17.78
CA LYS A 72 -2.32 -3.07 -19.00
C LYS A 72 -3.72 -2.49 -18.98
N GLU A 73 -4.71 -3.24 -18.48
CA GLU A 73 -6.08 -2.75 -18.33
C GLU A 73 -6.17 -1.57 -17.34
N SER A 74 -5.33 -1.57 -16.30
CA SER A 74 -5.26 -0.46 -15.34
C SER A 74 -4.42 0.74 -15.80
N TRP A 75 -3.57 0.55 -16.83
CA TRP A 75 -2.60 1.55 -17.24
C TRP A 75 -3.27 2.70 -17.98
N LYS A 76 -3.02 3.93 -17.53
CA LYS A 76 -3.47 5.13 -18.22
C LYS A 76 -2.33 6.12 -18.35
N VAL A 77 -2.12 6.58 -19.57
CA VAL A 77 -1.29 7.75 -19.86
C VAL A 77 -2.23 8.95 -19.95
N LEU A 78 -2.20 9.80 -18.92
CA LEU A 78 -3.08 10.96 -18.81
C LEU A 78 -2.54 12.13 -19.65
N VAL A 79 -1.21 12.30 -19.67
CA VAL A 79 -0.54 13.28 -20.52
C VAL A 79 0.58 12.57 -21.29
N PRO A 80 0.43 12.39 -22.61
CA PRO A 80 1.46 11.81 -23.48
C PRO A 80 2.79 12.55 -23.35
N VAL A 81 3.91 11.84 -23.44
CA VAL A 81 5.26 12.44 -23.26
C VAL A 81 5.49 13.60 -24.23
N ALA A 82 5.02 13.49 -25.47
CA ALA A 82 5.14 14.52 -26.50
C ALA A 82 4.40 15.83 -26.17
N GLU A 83 3.41 15.78 -25.28
CA GLU A 83 2.60 16.93 -24.85
C GLU A 83 3.08 17.53 -23.53
N ARG A 84 4.08 16.93 -22.88
CA ARG A 84 4.62 17.43 -21.62
C ARG A 84 5.53 18.63 -21.86
N PRO A 85 5.70 19.51 -20.85
CA PRO A 85 6.62 20.64 -20.97
C PRO A 85 8.05 20.19 -21.29
N THR A 86 8.72 20.91 -22.17
CA THR A 86 10.15 20.73 -22.48
C THR A 86 11.06 21.47 -21.50
N LYS A 87 10.48 22.31 -20.64
CA LYS A 87 11.13 23.05 -19.54
C LYS A 87 10.15 23.19 -18.37
N LYS A 88 10.66 23.51 -17.18
CA LYS A 88 9.84 23.78 -16.00
C LYS A 88 8.99 25.04 -16.19
N MET A 89 7.68 24.92 -15.96
CA MET A 89 6.68 25.97 -16.19
C MET A 89 6.21 26.68 -14.90
N ASN A 90 6.48 26.10 -13.73
CA ASN A 90 6.15 26.69 -12.43
C ASN A 90 7.38 27.31 -11.73
N LYS A 91 7.15 27.95 -10.58
CA LYS A 91 8.19 28.61 -9.76
C LYS A 91 8.68 27.77 -8.56
N LEU A 92 8.27 26.51 -8.43
CA LEU A 92 8.57 25.68 -7.27
C LEU A 92 10.07 25.40 -7.12
N ASP A 93 10.65 25.54 -5.93
CA ASP A 93 12.00 25.06 -5.67
C ASP A 93 12.00 23.53 -5.47
N ILE A 94 12.04 22.78 -6.58
CA ILE A 94 11.87 21.31 -6.60
C ILE A 94 12.91 20.60 -5.73
N ASP A 95 14.16 21.08 -5.74
CA ASP A 95 15.25 20.45 -4.99
C ASP A 95 15.07 20.61 -3.46
N ASN A 96 14.25 21.57 -3.04
CA ASN A 96 13.91 21.84 -1.65
C ASN A 96 12.42 21.56 -1.36
N LEU A 97 11.74 20.78 -2.22
CA LEU A 97 10.33 20.46 -2.07
C LEU A 97 10.14 19.20 -1.23
N PHE A 98 9.23 19.25 -0.25
CA PHE A 98 8.83 18.09 0.53
C PHE A 98 7.57 17.46 -0.05
N SER A 99 7.64 16.16 -0.32
CA SER A 99 6.49 15.34 -0.67
C SER A 99 5.98 14.62 0.57
N VAL A 100 4.86 15.09 1.13
CA VAL A 100 4.33 14.59 2.41
C VAL A 100 3.04 13.82 2.19
N THR A 101 3.02 12.57 2.65
CA THR A 101 1.83 11.71 2.58
C THR A 101 0.72 12.20 3.51
N LEU A 102 -0.46 12.45 2.94
CA LEU A 102 -1.71 12.63 3.65
C LEU A 102 -2.48 11.31 3.63
N ARG A 103 -2.10 10.42 4.55
CA ARG A 103 -2.35 8.96 4.47
C ARG A 103 -3.81 8.60 4.19
N ASP A 104 -4.72 9.02 5.07
CA ASP A 104 -6.11 8.56 5.00
C ASP A 104 -6.91 9.29 3.90
N ALA A 105 -6.43 10.46 3.46
CA ALA A 105 -6.99 11.18 2.32
C ALA A 105 -6.59 10.60 0.97
N GLY A 106 -5.56 9.73 0.91
CA GLY A 106 -5.02 9.24 -0.37
C GLY A 106 -4.37 10.35 -1.20
N GLU A 107 -3.78 11.33 -0.52
CA GLU A 107 -3.22 12.54 -1.10
C GLU A 107 -1.74 12.72 -0.74
N VAL A 108 -1.07 13.59 -1.47
CA VAL A 108 0.30 14.03 -1.20
C VAL A 108 0.35 15.55 -1.23
N ALA A 109 0.82 16.16 -0.15
CA ALA A 109 1.11 17.58 -0.11
C ALA A 109 2.52 17.85 -0.64
N LEU A 110 2.64 18.81 -1.54
CA LEU A 110 3.90 19.41 -1.95
C LEU A 110 4.13 20.66 -1.10
N ILE A 111 5.16 20.64 -0.25
CA ILE A 111 5.43 21.70 0.72
C ILE A 111 6.78 22.32 0.43
N ASP A 112 6.81 23.63 0.25
CA ASP A 112 8.05 24.38 0.02
C ASP A 112 8.95 24.35 1.26
N GLY A 113 10.18 23.86 1.10
CA GLY A 113 11.13 23.67 2.18
C GLY A 113 11.70 24.96 2.77
N THR A 114 11.47 26.13 2.18
CA THR A 114 11.92 27.42 2.74
C THR A 114 10.78 28.11 3.48
N THR A 115 9.69 28.37 2.77
CA THR A 115 8.52 29.14 3.22
C THR A 115 7.54 28.32 4.05
N LYS A 116 7.65 26.99 3.99
CA LYS A 116 6.78 26.01 4.68
C LYS A 116 5.33 26.05 4.21
N LYS A 117 5.07 26.66 3.05
CA LYS A 117 3.73 26.73 2.46
C LYS A 117 3.41 25.41 1.77
N ILE A 118 2.16 24.99 1.89
CA ILE A 118 1.60 23.93 1.04
C ILE A 118 1.35 24.55 -0.32
N GLU A 119 2.16 24.18 -1.30
CA GLU A 119 2.08 24.70 -2.67
C GLU A 119 0.95 24.00 -3.43
N TYR A 120 0.87 22.67 -3.31
CA TYR A 120 -0.16 21.85 -3.97
C TYR A 120 -0.55 20.63 -3.12
N ILE A 121 -1.78 20.16 -3.31
CA ILE A 121 -2.25 18.87 -2.82
C ILE A 121 -2.62 18.00 -4.03
N LEU A 122 -1.94 16.87 -4.17
CA LEU A 122 -2.09 15.93 -5.27
C LEU A 122 -2.96 14.75 -4.85
N LYS A 123 -4.01 14.48 -5.62
CA LYS A 123 -4.85 13.29 -5.45
C LYS A 123 -4.19 12.10 -6.13
N THR A 124 -3.87 11.08 -5.35
CA THR A 124 -3.17 9.86 -5.84
C THR A 124 -4.06 8.62 -5.80
N GLY A 125 -5.13 8.66 -5.00
CA GLY A 125 -6.23 7.71 -5.02
C GLY A 125 -6.40 6.95 -3.70
N TYR A 126 -5.34 6.32 -3.20
CA TYR A 126 -5.40 5.50 -1.99
C TYR A 126 -4.09 5.60 -1.19
N ALA A 127 -4.20 5.52 0.13
CA ALA A 127 -3.15 5.70 1.13
C ALA A 127 -1.72 5.46 0.62
N VAL A 128 -1.05 6.55 0.25
CA VAL A 128 0.34 6.55 -0.23
C VAL A 128 1.24 5.99 0.87
N HIS A 129 2.17 5.12 0.48
CA HIS A 129 3.16 4.59 1.42
C HIS A 129 4.47 5.36 1.34
N ILE A 130 4.96 5.61 0.11
CA ILE A 130 6.18 6.37 -0.11
C ILE A 130 6.10 7.21 -1.38
N SER A 131 6.93 8.25 -1.40
CA SER A 131 7.30 9.06 -2.55
C SER A 131 8.75 8.77 -2.96
N ARG A 132 9.04 8.75 -4.26
CA ARG A 132 10.39 8.67 -4.83
C ARG A 132 10.55 9.64 -6.01
N MET A 133 11.75 10.17 -6.15
CA MET A 133 12.09 11.10 -7.21
C MET A 133 12.90 10.39 -8.29
N SER A 134 12.60 10.65 -9.56
CA SER A 134 13.50 10.28 -10.65
C SER A 134 14.88 10.90 -10.45
N ALA A 135 15.93 10.28 -10.98
CA ALA A 135 17.29 10.81 -10.94
C ALA A 135 17.44 12.27 -11.43
N SER A 136 16.61 12.71 -12.38
CA SER A 136 16.62 14.10 -12.88
C SER A 136 15.87 15.11 -11.99
N GLY A 137 15.23 14.67 -10.91
CA GLY A 137 14.36 15.49 -10.06
C GLY A 137 13.03 15.91 -10.68
N ARG A 138 12.78 15.61 -11.97
CA ARG A 138 11.57 16.06 -12.66
C ARG A 138 10.31 15.31 -12.25
N TYR A 139 10.41 13.99 -12.12
CA TYR A 139 9.26 13.12 -11.92
C TYR A 139 9.18 12.64 -10.47
N LEU A 140 7.98 12.80 -9.89
CA LEU A 140 7.63 12.25 -8.59
C LEU A 140 6.80 10.98 -8.79
N TYR A 141 7.27 9.87 -8.22
CA TYR A 141 6.59 8.59 -8.18
C TYR A 141 5.97 8.40 -6.80
N THR A 142 4.71 7.99 -6.76
CA THR A 142 4.06 7.58 -5.51
C THR A 142 3.53 6.16 -5.66
N VAL A 143 3.57 5.38 -4.59
CA VAL A 143 2.94 4.06 -4.52
C VAL A 143 1.96 4.01 -3.36
N GLY A 144 0.71 3.71 -3.69
CA GLY A 144 -0.36 3.42 -2.74
C GLY A 144 -0.22 2.02 -2.15
N ARG A 145 -0.74 1.84 -0.93
CA ARG A 145 -0.78 0.51 -0.30
C ARG A 145 -1.58 -0.52 -1.10
N ASP A 146 -2.52 -0.06 -1.92
CA ASP A 146 -3.30 -0.84 -2.86
C ASP A 146 -2.54 -1.17 -4.16
N SER A 147 -1.24 -0.88 -4.25
CA SER A 147 -0.42 -1.08 -5.46
C SER A 147 -0.72 -0.15 -6.63
N LYS A 148 -1.43 0.96 -6.42
CA LYS A 148 -1.54 2.01 -7.43
C LYS A 148 -0.27 2.85 -7.44
N ILE A 149 0.33 3.01 -8.61
CA ILE A 149 1.46 3.91 -8.86
C ILE A 149 0.96 5.12 -9.62
N ASN A 150 1.37 6.30 -9.19
CA ASN A 150 1.18 7.55 -9.94
C ASN A 150 2.54 8.13 -10.31
N LEU A 151 2.64 8.61 -11.55
CA LEU A 151 3.75 9.40 -12.04
C LEU A 151 3.30 10.85 -12.18
N VAL A 152 3.93 11.75 -11.43
CA VAL A 152 3.62 13.19 -11.41
C VAL A 152 4.75 13.95 -12.11
N ASP A 153 4.40 14.84 -13.05
CA ASP A 153 5.37 15.74 -13.69
C ASP A 153 5.45 17.06 -12.93
N LEU A 154 6.54 17.27 -12.19
CA LEU A 154 6.73 18.49 -11.38
C LEU A 154 7.06 19.72 -12.23
N TRP A 155 7.25 19.58 -13.55
CA TRP A 155 7.49 20.72 -14.43
C TRP A 155 6.21 21.38 -14.94
N MET A 156 5.06 20.73 -14.80
CA MET A 156 3.76 21.30 -15.19
C MET A 156 3.31 22.40 -14.22
N ASP A 157 2.46 23.32 -14.68
CA ASP A 157 1.82 24.34 -13.83
C ASP A 157 0.28 24.26 -14.02
N PRO A 158 -0.46 23.67 -13.06
CA PRO A 158 0.02 23.03 -11.83
C PRO A 158 0.67 21.64 -12.08
N PRO A 159 1.56 21.16 -11.17
CA PRO A 159 2.02 19.77 -11.19
C PRO A 159 0.84 18.78 -11.09
N GLN A 160 0.86 17.71 -11.88
CA GLN A 160 -0.22 16.73 -11.91
C GLN A 160 0.25 15.33 -12.31
N THR A 161 -0.56 14.32 -12.01
CA THR A 161 -0.35 12.95 -12.48
C THR A 161 -0.44 12.90 -14.00
N VAL A 162 0.63 12.43 -14.64
CA VAL A 162 0.73 12.27 -16.11
C VAL A 162 0.57 10.81 -16.54
N ALA A 163 0.72 9.85 -15.63
CA ALA A 163 0.39 8.45 -15.85
C ALA A 163 0.05 7.74 -14.53
N GLU A 164 -0.84 6.75 -14.61
CA GLU A 164 -1.19 5.86 -13.49
C GLU A 164 -1.19 4.40 -13.93
N LEU A 165 -0.85 3.51 -12.99
CA LEU A 165 -0.78 2.06 -13.21
C LEU A 165 -1.08 1.34 -11.89
N LYS A 166 -1.79 0.21 -11.94
CA LYS A 166 -1.87 -0.73 -10.81
C LYS A 166 -0.98 -1.93 -11.10
N ILE A 167 -0.17 -2.35 -10.12
CA ILE A 167 0.79 -3.45 -10.28
C ILE A 167 0.47 -4.69 -9.45
N GLY A 168 -0.64 -4.68 -8.71
CA GLY A 168 -0.99 -5.75 -7.79
C GLY A 168 -2.14 -5.41 -6.88
N THR A 169 -2.28 -6.19 -5.82
CA THR A 169 -3.29 -6.02 -4.77
C THR A 169 -2.73 -5.31 -3.54
N GLU A 170 -1.49 -5.59 -3.15
CA GLU A 170 -0.78 -4.96 -2.03
C GLU A 170 0.68 -4.64 -2.41
N ALA A 171 1.10 -3.39 -2.23
CA ALA A 171 2.48 -2.94 -2.45
C ALA A 171 2.90 -1.87 -1.45
N ARG A 172 4.21 -1.72 -1.23
CA ARG A 172 4.78 -0.73 -0.29
C ARG A 172 5.98 0.02 -0.85
N SER A 173 6.48 -0.36 -2.01
CA SER A 173 7.74 0.16 -2.54
C SER A 173 7.64 0.46 -4.03
N VAL A 174 8.37 1.50 -4.42
CA VAL A 174 8.66 1.94 -5.77
C VAL A 174 10.05 2.56 -5.71
N GLU A 175 10.81 2.51 -6.79
CA GLU A 175 12.12 3.17 -6.89
C GLU A 175 12.41 3.56 -8.34
N THR A 176 13.39 4.43 -8.55
CA THR A 176 13.83 4.88 -9.88
C THR A 176 15.26 4.47 -10.21
N SER A 177 15.53 4.29 -11.50
CA SER A 177 16.87 3.99 -12.05
C SER A 177 17.86 5.13 -11.90
#